data_AF-A0AA34W986-F1
#
_entry.id   AF-A0AA34W986-F1
#
_cell.length_a   1.000
_cell.length_b   1.000
_cell.length_c   1.000
_cell.angle_alpha   90.00
_cell.angle_beta   90.00
_cell.angle_gamma   90.00
#
_symmetry.space_group_name_H-M   'P 1'
#
loop_
_entity.id
_entity.type
_entity.pdbx_description
1 polymer ?
#
loop_
_entity_poly.entity_id
_entity_poly.type
_entity_poly.pdbx_seq_one_letter_code
_entity_poly.pdbx_strand_id
1 'polypeptide(L)'
;MNKKITIRKGQLGLLVKAGDYTHILEAGEHRLSWFGKQEVTIVELNGSDVAEDLANYLRRFRPEWVDAYCLAVDTAGHDVAALYRNGILVEIIPPASRRLFWQDGSLSVELLDTRDVRVPESIMNAVLQPRSGAAVKGRDAILTVNVAAWHAGVLKIDGVTQPLLPPGLSAYWKVNHLVDADVVDTRLQLMEVSGQEILTKDKVNLRINLGANWQYSDVLQAFSQLTKPLDHLYRELQFALREAVGTRTLDELLEDKQIIDEVVSAQVKTRMASFGMDVASLGVRDIVLPGDMKTILSKLIEAEKSAQANVIRRREETAATRSLLNTAKVMENNPVALRLKELETLERVAERIDKISVFGGLDNVLNGLVSIKG
;
A
#
# COMPACT_ATOMS: atom_id res chain seq x y z
N MET A 1 27.13 21.87 69.81
CA MET A 1 26.29 20.66 69.76
C MET A 1 26.68 19.89 68.50
N ASN A 2 27.27 18.70 68.60
CA ASN A 2 27.72 17.95 67.41
C ASN A 2 26.50 17.39 66.68
N LYS A 3 26.38 17.66 65.38
CA LYS A 3 25.28 17.16 64.54
C LYS A 3 25.58 15.70 64.19
N LYS A 4 24.68 14.78 64.57
CA LYS A 4 24.77 13.38 64.15
C LYS A 4 24.11 13.22 62.78
N ILE A 5 24.73 12.44 61.90
CA ILE A 5 24.15 12.05 60.62
C ILE A 5 24.33 10.53 60.45
N THR A 6 23.31 9.89 59.90
CA THR A 6 23.31 8.44 59.66
C THR A 6 23.27 8.21 58.15
N ILE A 7 24.27 7.52 57.62
CA ILE A 7 24.33 7.10 56.21
C ILE A 7 23.91 5.63 56.16
N ARG A 8 22.91 5.32 55.33
CA ARG A 8 22.38 3.95 55.20
C ARG A 8 23.30 3.10 54.30
N LYS A 9 23.17 1.77 54.38
CA LYS A 9 23.78 0.88 53.39
C LYS A 9 23.23 1.21 52.00
N GLY A 10 24.11 1.24 51.00
CA GLY A 10 23.76 1.68 49.64
C GLY A 10 23.72 3.21 49.45
N GLN A 11 24.07 3.99 50.48
CA GLN A 11 24.21 5.44 50.39
C GLN A 11 25.66 5.86 50.61
N LEU A 12 26.01 7.01 50.05
CA LEU A 12 27.29 7.67 50.27
C LEU A 12 27.02 9.12 50.72
N GLY A 13 27.64 9.53 51.82
CA GLY A 13 27.57 10.92 52.28
C GLY A 13 28.78 11.71 51.78
N LEU A 14 28.57 12.72 50.96
CA LEU A 14 29.61 13.63 50.49
C LEU A 14 29.68 14.85 51.42
N LEU A 15 30.75 14.97 52.22
CA LEU A 15 30.94 16.06 53.17
C LEU A 15 31.51 17.31 52.47
N VAL A 16 30.69 18.35 52.40
CA VAL A 16 31.03 19.66 51.85
C VAL A 16 31.45 20.61 52.97
N LYS A 17 32.62 21.24 52.84
CA LYS A 17 33.08 22.31 53.73
C LYS A 17 33.54 23.49 52.92
N ALA A 18 32.99 24.67 53.22
CA ALA A 18 33.32 25.92 52.51
C ALA A 18 33.19 25.84 50.98
N GLY A 19 32.30 24.99 50.47
CA GLY A 19 32.07 24.78 49.03
C GLY A 19 32.82 23.59 48.42
N ASP A 20 33.79 23.01 49.13
CA ASP A 20 34.61 21.90 48.62
C ASP A 20 34.20 20.55 49.21
N TYR A 21 34.24 19.51 48.39
CA TYR A 21 34.05 18.13 48.82
C TYR A 21 35.33 17.62 49.51
N THR A 22 35.25 17.40 50.82
CA THR A 22 36.42 17.11 51.66
C THR A 22 36.56 15.65 52.06
N HIS A 23 35.46 14.98 52.41
CA HIS A 23 35.48 13.60 52.91
C HIS A 23 34.25 12.82 52.40
N ILE A 24 34.44 11.52 52.24
CA ILE A 24 33.35 10.56 52.05
C ILE A 24 32.96 9.97 53.41
N LEU A 25 31.66 9.85 53.63
CA LEU A 25 31.05 9.18 54.76
C LEU A 25 30.39 7.90 54.24
N GLU A 26 31.02 6.76 54.52
CA GLU A 26 30.46 5.44 54.21
C GLU A 26 29.28 5.09 55.14
N ALA A 27 28.61 3.96 54.89
CA ALA A 27 27.47 3.54 55.69
C ALA A 27 27.82 3.44 57.19
N GLY A 28 27.06 4.14 58.03
CA GLY A 28 27.32 4.22 59.47
C GLY A 28 26.80 5.50 60.12
N GLU A 29 26.99 5.60 61.45
CA GLU A 29 26.73 6.84 62.20
C GLU A 29 27.97 7.71 62.25
N HIS A 30 27.84 8.96 61.78
CA HIS A 30 28.92 9.94 61.74
C HIS A 30 28.59 11.15 62.60
N ARG A 31 29.61 11.68 63.27
CA ARG A 31 29.50 12.91 64.09
C ARG A 31 30.19 14.06 63.39
N LEU A 32 29.42 15.06 63.00
CA LEU A 32 29.95 16.28 62.39
C LEU A 32 30.34 17.29 63.47
N SER A 33 31.52 17.89 63.29
CA SER A 33 32.01 18.95 64.15
C SER A 33 31.20 20.22 63.92
N TRP A 34 30.96 20.98 64.99
CA TRP A 34 30.21 22.24 64.94
C TRP A 34 31.00 23.43 64.38
N PHE A 35 32.31 23.26 64.16
CA PHE A 35 33.17 24.30 63.59
C PHE A 35 33.10 24.31 62.05
N GLY A 36 32.69 25.46 61.51
CA GLY A 36 32.50 25.71 60.07
C GLY A 36 31.13 25.28 59.55
N LYS A 37 30.66 25.90 58.47
CA LYS A 37 29.46 25.44 57.75
C LYS A 37 29.81 24.12 57.05
N GLN A 38 29.32 23.01 57.60
CA GLN A 38 29.47 21.67 57.05
C GLN A 38 28.12 21.18 56.55
N GLU A 39 28.07 20.77 55.29
CA GLU A 39 26.89 20.21 54.66
C GLU A 39 27.20 18.79 54.19
N VAL A 40 26.20 17.92 54.17
CA VAL A 40 26.36 16.55 53.66
C VAL A 40 25.34 16.33 52.58
N THR A 41 25.82 16.03 51.38
CA THR A 41 24.99 15.59 50.26
C THR A 41 24.94 14.07 50.29
N ILE A 42 23.76 13.50 50.46
CA ILE A 42 23.57 12.04 50.43
C ILE A 42 23.26 11.63 49.00
N VAL A 43 24.00 10.67 48.47
CA VAL A 43 23.76 10.07 47.16
C VAL A 43 23.49 8.57 47.31
N GLU A 44 22.72 8.02 46.38
CA GLU A 44 22.36 6.59 46.34
C GLU A 44 23.33 5.85 45.40
N LEU A 45 24.01 4.83 45.91
CA LEU A 45 24.83 3.90 45.13
C LEU A 45 23.91 2.85 44.49
N ASN A 46 23.22 3.25 43.42
CA ASN A 46 22.21 2.43 42.75
C ASN A 46 22.36 2.44 41.21
N GLY A 47 23.54 2.80 40.72
CA GLY A 47 23.78 2.97 39.29
C GLY A 47 23.13 4.21 38.69
N SER A 48 22.79 5.22 39.50
CA SER A 48 22.28 6.51 39.02
C SER A 48 23.40 7.37 38.46
N ASP A 49 23.02 8.29 37.57
CA ASP A 49 23.92 9.25 36.95
C ASP A 49 24.42 10.28 37.97
N VAL A 50 25.71 10.59 37.92
CA VAL A 50 26.31 11.66 38.72
C VAL A 50 26.05 12.98 37.99
N ALA A 51 25.43 13.94 38.68
CA ALA A 51 25.18 15.27 38.11
C ALA A 51 26.46 15.88 37.52
N GLU A 52 26.34 16.52 36.35
CA GLU A 52 27.48 16.95 35.52
C GLU A 52 28.49 17.82 36.29
N ASP A 53 28.02 18.81 37.04
CA ASP A 53 28.88 19.69 37.86
C ASP A 53 29.69 18.90 38.89
N LEU A 54 29.03 17.94 39.55
CA LEU A 54 29.67 17.07 40.53
C LEU A 54 30.66 16.11 39.85
N ALA A 55 30.29 15.53 38.70
CA ALA A 55 31.17 14.63 37.95
C ALA A 55 32.44 15.35 37.51
N ASN A 56 32.34 16.58 37.01
CA ASN A 56 33.47 17.42 36.63
C ASN A 56 34.34 17.78 37.84
N TYR A 57 33.73 18.16 38.97
CA TYR A 57 34.45 18.41 40.21
C TYR A 57 35.24 17.17 40.66
N LEU A 58 34.58 16.02 40.74
CA LEU A 58 35.18 14.77 41.22
C LEU A 58 36.35 14.36 40.34
N ARG A 59 36.21 14.40 39.01
CA ARG A 59 37.32 14.07 38.09
C ARG A 59 38.53 14.99 38.25
N ARG A 60 38.31 16.28 38.55
CA ARG A 60 39.39 17.26 38.65
C ARG A 60 40.08 17.25 40.01
N PHE A 61 39.32 17.12 41.08
CA PHE A 61 39.81 17.36 42.44
C PHE A 61 39.77 16.11 43.34
N ARG A 62 39.05 15.05 42.95
CA ARG A 62 38.89 13.79 43.69
C ARG A 62 38.90 12.55 42.79
N PRO A 63 39.91 12.35 41.91
CA PRO A 63 39.97 11.18 41.03
C PRO A 63 39.94 9.86 41.82
N GLU A 64 40.49 9.83 43.03
CA GLU A 64 40.47 8.67 43.91
C GLU A 64 39.04 8.23 44.31
N TRP A 65 38.08 9.15 44.34
CA TRP A 65 36.67 8.82 44.62
C TRP A 65 35.96 8.30 43.38
N VAL A 66 36.37 8.77 42.20
CA VAL A 66 35.85 8.26 40.93
C VAL A 66 36.21 6.80 40.80
N ASP A 67 37.48 6.44 41.01
CA ASP A 67 37.96 5.06 40.88
C ASP A 67 37.32 4.10 41.90
N ALA A 68 36.97 4.60 43.09
CA ALA A 68 36.41 3.79 44.17
C ALA A 68 34.89 3.63 44.13
N TYR A 69 34.14 4.66 43.69
CA TYR A 69 32.69 4.71 43.86
C TYR A 69 31.91 4.98 42.56
N CYS A 70 32.59 5.17 41.43
CA CYS A 70 31.94 5.48 40.16
C CYS A 70 32.37 4.53 39.03
N LEU A 71 31.44 4.27 38.12
CA LEU A 71 31.74 3.76 36.79
C LEU A 71 31.94 4.95 35.86
N ALA A 72 33.16 5.13 35.36
CA ALA A 72 33.45 6.14 34.34
C ALA A 72 33.09 5.61 32.94
N VAL A 73 32.25 6.36 32.23
CA VAL A 73 31.88 6.04 30.85
C VAL A 73 32.24 7.25 29.98
N ASP A 74 33.32 7.08 29.23
CA ASP A 74 33.88 8.10 28.34
C ASP A 74 33.80 7.56 26.91
N THR A 75 33.00 8.19 26.06
CA THR A 75 32.86 7.81 24.64
C THR A 75 33.60 8.81 23.75
N ALA A 76 34.40 8.31 22.80
CA ALA A 76 34.99 9.14 21.77
C ALA A 76 33.94 9.61 20.75
N GLY A 77 34.33 10.40 19.76
CA GLY A 77 33.41 10.93 18.73
C GLY A 77 32.76 9.86 17.85
N HIS A 78 33.38 8.68 17.73
CA HIS A 78 32.86 7.54 16.96
C HIS A 78 32.43 6.37 17.84
N ASP A 79 32.41 6.52 19.16
CA ASP A 79 32.04 5.43 20.05
C ASP A 79 30.67 5.68 20.65
N VAL A 80 29.88 4.63 20.81
CA VAL A 80 28.71 4.61 21.70
C VAL A 80 28.98 3.64 22.83
N ALA A 81 28.36 3.85 23.98
CA ALA A 81 28.48 2.94 25.10
C ALA A 81 27.13 2.29 25.42
N ALA A 82 27.09 0.97 25.43
CA ALA A 82 25.96 0.20 25.93
C ALA A 82 26.16 -0.02 27.44
N LEU A 83 25.31 0.62 28.25
CA LEU A 83 25.30 0.49 29.70
C LEU A 83 24.34 -0.61 30.12
N TYR A 84 24.84 -1.58 30.87
CA TYR A 84 24.10 -2.71 31.39
C TYR A 84 23.98 -2.61 32.91
N ARG A 85 22.85 -3.08 33.44
CA ARG A 85 22.63 -3.29 34.86
C ARG A 85 22.23 -4.74 35.09
N ASN A 86 23.02 -5.47 35.88
CA ASN A 86 22.85 -6.90 36.11
C ASN A 86 22.71 -7.69 34.78
N GLY A 87 23.50 -7.31 33.77
CA GLY A 87 23.46 -7.93 32.43
C GLY A 87 22.28 -7.53 31.54
N ILE A 88 21.41 -6.61 31.99
CA ILE A 88 20.29 -6.08 31.19
C ILE A 88 20.67 -4.72 30.63
N LEU A 89 20.55 -4.52 29.32
CA LEU A 89 20.79 -3.22 28.69
C LEU A 89 19.78 -2.19 29.23
N VAL A 90 20.28 -1.08 29.76
CA VAL A 90 19.45 0.00 30.32
C VAL A 90 19.57 1.30 29.55
N GLU A 91 20.72 1.58 28.96
CA GLU A 91 20.98 2.85 28.28
C GLU A 91 22.04 2.70 27.18
N ILE A 92 21.81 3.40 26.06
CA ILE A 92 22.80 3.63 25.00
C ILE A 92 23.26 5.09 25.14
N ILE A 93 24.52 5.26 25.47
CA ILE A 93 25.14 6.56 25.69
C ILE A 93 25.74 7.05 24.37
N PRO A 94 25.43 8.30 23.95
CA PRO A 94 25.88 8.82 22.66
C PRO A 94 27.40 9.09 22.63
N PRO A 95 27.97 9.38 21.45
CA PRO A 95 29.38 9.75 21.34
C PRO A 95 29.71 11.06 22.02
N ALA A 96 31.00 11.31 22.20
CA ALA A 96 31.54 12.50 22.84
C ALA A 96 30.91 12.79 24.22
N SER A 97 30.54 11.72 24.95
CA SER A 97 29.97 11.80 26.29
C SER A 97 31.02 11.49 27.33
N ARG A 98 30.94 12.20 28.45
CA ARG A 98 31.81 11.99 29.61
C ARG A 98 30.96 11.92 30.88
N ARG A 99 30.53 10.71 31.25
CA ARG A 99 29.57 10.51 32.35
C ARG A 99 30.17 9.67 33.47
N LEU A 100 29.67 9.87 34.67
CA LEU A 100 29.96 9.03 35.82
C LEU A 100 28.66 8.45 36.33
N PHE A 101 28.67 7.20 36.71
CA PHE A 101 27.53 6.55 37.36
C PHE A 101 27.95 6.05 38.73
N TRP A 102 27.13 6.26 39.76
CA TRP A 102 27.39 5.73 41.09
C TRP A 102 27.38 4.21 41.06
N GLN A 103 28.52 3.57 41.32
CA GLN A 103 28.68 2.13 41.14
C GLN A 103 28.46 1.37 42.45
N ASP A 104 27.65 0.32 42.37
CA ASP A 104 27.38 -0.67 43.43
C ASP A 104 27.81 -2.10 43.01
N GLY A 105 28.53 -2.21 41.88
CA GLY A 105 28.92 -3.48 41.26
C GLY A 105 27.89 -4.07 40.30
N SER A 106 26.70 -3.49 40.18
CA SER A 106 25.65 -3.96 39.26
C SER A 106 25.81 -3.47 37.82
N LEU A 107 26.57 -2.40 37.60
CA LEU A 107 26.76 -1.79 36.29
C LEU A 107 27.96 -2.37 35.52
N SER A 108 27.79 -2.55 34.22
CA SER A 108 28.89 -2.82 33.29
C SER A 108 28.68 -2.03 32.00
N VAL A 109 29.75 -1.78 31.26
CA VAL A 109 29.72 -0.99 30.03
C VAL A 109 30.44 -1.71 28.90
N GLU A 110 29.88 -1.64 27.70
CA GLU A 110 30.48 -2.11 26.46
C GLU A 110 30.63 -0.92 25.51
N LEU A 111 31.85 -0.65 25.04
CA LEU A 111 32.14 0.38 24.05
C LEU A 111 32.04 -0.20 22.64
N LEU A 112 31.33 0.51 21.77
CA LEU A 112 31.02 0.08 20.42
C LEU A 112 31.43 1.17 19.44
N ASP A 113 32.17 0.77 18.41
CA ASP A 113 32.59 1.66 17.33
C ASP A 113 31.46 1.83 16.31
N THR A 114 30.99 3.06 16.13
CA THR A 114 29.90 3.40 15.20
C THR A 114 30.33 3.40 13.74
N ARG A 115 31.63 3.32 13.43
CA ARG A 115 32.10 3.15 12.05
C ARG A 115 31.63 1.84 11.44
N ASP A 116 31.42 0.82 12.27
CA ASP A 116 30.53 -0.29 11.89
C ASP A 116 29.10 0.15 12.10
N VAL A 117 28.44 0.52 11.00
CA VAL A 117 27.08 1.05 11.03
C VAL A 117 26.08 0.02 11.55
N ARG A 118 26.39 -1.29 11.48
CA ARG A 118 25.46 -2.33 11.92
C ARG A 118 25.49 -2.48 13.44
N VAL A 119 24.30 -2.50 14.04
CA VAL A 119 24.14 -2.72 15.48
C VAL A 119 24.24 -4.23 15.78
N PRO A 120 24.99 -4.64 16.82
CA PRO A 120 25.01 -6.03 17.27
C PRO A 120 23.62 -6.57 17.63
N GLU A 121 23.36 -7.84 17.30
CA GLU A 121 22.06 -8.48 17.54
C GLU A 121 21.65 -8.49 19.02
N SER A 122 22.63 -8.60 19.93
CA SER A 122 22.40 -8.55 21.38
C SER A 122 21.73 -7.23 21.81
N ILE A 123 22.20 -6.11 21.26
CA ILE A 123 21.70 -4.76 21.55
C ILE A 123 20.36 -4.54 20.85
N MET A 124 20.25 -4.91 19.58
CA MET A 124 19.00 -4.85 18.82
C MET A 124 17.87 -5.58 19.56
N ASN A 125 18.11 -6.83 19.98
CA ASN A 125 17.13 -7.63 20.70
C ASN A 125 16.77 -7.03 22.07
N ALA A 126 17.75 -6.49 22.79
CA ALA A 126 17.51 -5.85 24.08
C ALA A 126 16.70 -4.54 23.97
N VAL A 127 16.87 -3.79 22.87
CA VAL A 127 16.08 -2.58 22.58
C VAL A 127 14.65 -2.91 22.18
N LEU A 128 14.45 -3.95 21.36
CA LEU A 128 13.12 -4.36 20.89
C LEU A 128 12.30 -5.08 21.95
N GLN A 129 12.96 -5.87 22.80
CA GLN A 129 12.32 -6.62 23.89
C GLN A 129 13.03 -6.31 25.22
N PRO A 130 12.76 -5.14 25.82
CA PRO A 130 13.40 -4.74 27.07
C PRO A 130 13.03 -5.69 28.21
N ARG A 131 14.04 -6.33 28.83
CA ARG A 131 13.83 -7.27 29.95
C ARG A 131 13.51 -6.59 31.28
N SER A 132 13.78 -5.29 31.40
CA SER A 132 13.58 -4.50 32.63
C SER A 132 12.15 -3.98 32.80
N GLY A 133 11.28 -4.16 31.80
CA GLY A 133 9.92 -3.58 31.77
C GLY A 133 9.89 -2.09 31.41
N ALA A 134 11.04 -1.41 31.34
CA ALA A 134 11.19 -0.04 30.87
C ALA A 134 11.94 -0.01 29.53
N ALA A 135 11.64 0.96 28.68
CA ALA A 135 12.35 1.14 27.42
C ALA A 135 13.83 1.49 27.68
N VAL A 136 14.73 0.95 26.85
CA VAL A 136 16.16 1.31 26.87
C VAL A 136 16.32 2.79 26.52
N LYS A 137 16.99 3.54 27.39
CA LYS A 137 17.29 4.96 27.14
C LYS A 137 18.26 5.09 25.96
N GLY A 138 18.08 6.12 25.13
CA GLY A 138 18.94 6.33 23.96
C GLY A 138 18.65 5.42 22.77
N ARG A 139 17.56 4.62 22.80
CA ARG A 139 17.16 3.74 21.69
C ARG A 139 16.96 4.47 20.34
N ASP A 140 16.67 5.77 20.35
CA ASP A 140 16.44 6.57 19.14
C ASP A 140 17.72 6.77 18.29
N ALA A 141 18.88 6.42 18.87
CA ALA A 141 20.17 6.30 18.19
C ALA A 141 20.25 5.12 17.22
N ILE A 142 19.27 4.21 17.25
CA ILE A 142 19.21 3.01 16.41
C ILE A 142 18.01 3.12 15.45
N LEU A 143 18.24 2.84 14.17
CA LEU A 143 17.18 2.51 13.22
C LEU A 143 17.02 0.99 13.19
N THR A 144 15.84 0.48 13.51
CA THR A 144 15.50 -0.93 13.32
C THR A 144 14.73 -1.10 12.01
N VAL A 145 15.16 -2.04 11.18
CA VAL A 145 14.51 -2.39 9.91
C VAL A 145 14.00 -3.81 10.01
N ASN A 146 12.68 -3.98 9.91
CA ASN A 146 12.02 -5.28 9.86
C ASN A 146 11.55 -5.56 8.43
N VAL A 147 12.24 -6.47 7.75
CA VAL A 147 11.88 -6.91 6.40
C VAL A 147 11.04 -8.18 6.53
N ALA A 148 9.76 -8.09 6.20
CA ALA A 148 8.87 -9.24 6.22
C ALA A 148 9.23 -10.26 5.12
N ALA A 149 8.67 -11.47 5.23
CA ALA A 149 8.74 -12.43 4.12
C ALA A 149 8.18 -11.80 2.83
N TRP A 150 8.80 -12.14 1.70
CA TRP A 150 8.44 -11.61 0.37
C TRP A 150 8.62 -10.10 0.19
N HIS A 151 9.34 -9.46 1.12
CA HIS A 151 9.75 -8.07 1.00
C HIS A 151 11.27 -7.98 0.84
N ALA A 152 11.74 -6.85 0.32
CA ALA A 152 13.14 -6.48 0.28
C ALA A 152 13.31 -5.12 0.97
N GLY A 153 14.39 -4.96 1.75
CA GLY A 153 14.75 -3.67 2.33
C GLY A 153 15.74 -2.92 1.44
N VAL A 154 15.41 -1.70 1.04
CA VAL A 154 16.29 -0.77 0.35
C VAL A 154 16.92 0.13 1.41
N LEU A 155 18.16 -0.18 1.79
CA LEU A 155 18.91 0.57 2.79
C LEU A 155 19.79 1.64 2.12
N LYS A 156 19.77 2.85 2.64
CA LYS A 156 20.65 3.96 2.25
C LYS A 156 21.43 4.41 3.47
N ILE A 157 22.75 4.48 3.32
CA ILE A 157 23.67 4.96 4.37
C ILE A 157 24.44 6.13 3.77
N ASP A 158 24.33 7.30 4.40
CA ASP A 158 25.01 8.54 3.98
C ASP A 158 24.76 8.89 2.50
N GLY A 159 23.53 8.61 2.04
CA GLY A 159 23.09 8.82 0.66
C GLY A 159 23.50 7.72 -0.33
N VAL A 160 24.25 6.71 0.10
CA VAL A 160 24.68 5.58 -0.73
C VAL A 160 23.75 4.38 -0.53
N THR A 161 23.13 3.92 -1.61
CA THR A 161 22.31 2.71 -1.64
C THR A 161 23.17 1.47 -1.40
N GLN A 162 22.79 0.68 -0.41
CA GLN A 162 23.44 -0.58 -0.03
C GLN A 162 22.80 -1.77 -0.78
N PRO A 163 23.41 -2.97 -0.74
CA PRO A 163 22.75 -4.20 -1.17
C PRO A 163 21.40 -4.40 -0.46
N LEU A 164 20.45 -5.06 -1.14
CA LEU A 164 19.12 -5.31 -0.58
C LEU A 164 19.21 -6.12 0.70
N LEU A 165 18.45 -5.68 1.70
CA LEU A 165 18.30 -6.41 2.94
C LEU A 165 17.36 -7.60 2.72
N PRO A 166 17.78 -8.82 3.11
CA PRO A 166 16.90 -9.98 3.06
C PRO A 166 15.81 -9.90 4.14
N PRO A 167 14.74 -10.72 4.03
CA PRO A 167 13.77 -10.89 5.11
C PRO A 167 14.43 -11.19 6.44
N GLY A 168 13.99 -10.50 7.48
CA GLY A 168 14.56 -10.57 8.80
C GLY A 168 14.64 -9.21 9.48
N LEU A 169 15.22 -9.22 10.67
CA LEU A 169 15.37 -8.05 11.51
C LEU A 169 16.84 -7.60 11.48
N SER A 170 17.05 -6.32 11.25
CA SER A 170 18.37 -5.69 11.29
C SER A 170 18.30 -4.34 11.96
N ALA A 171 19.42 -3.86 12.49
CA ALA A 171 19.50 -2.57 13.15
C ALA A 171 20.80 -1.86 12.78
N TYR A 172 20.71 -0.53 12.70
CA TYR A 172 21.80 0.34 12.24
C TYR A 172 21.92 1.57 13.14
N TRP A 173 23.15 2.00 13.40
CA TRP A 173 23.41 3.23 14.14
C TRP A 173 23.03 4.44 13.28
N LYS A 174 22.20 5.31 13.83
CA LYS A 174 21.92 6.65 13.27
C LYS A 174 22.92 7.70 13.77
N VAL A 175 23.81 7.27 14.64
CA VAL A 175 24.86 8.08 15.22
C VAL A 175 25.97 8.20 14.19
N ASN A 176 26.38 9.42 13.85
CA ASN A 176 27.37 9.72 12.82
C ASN A 176 27.00 9.29 11.38
N HIS A 177 25.83 8.69 11.18
CA HIS A 177 25.36 8.18 9.90
C HIS A 177 23.92 8.60 9.61
N LEU A 178 23.66 9.05 8.39
CA LEU A 178 22.31 9.25 7.87
C LEU A 178 21.83 7.91 7.29
N VAL A 179 21.09 7.16 8.11
CA VAL A 179 20.52 5.86 7.71
C VAL A 179 19.04 6.00 7.42
N ASP A 180 18.63 5.53 6.25
CA ASP A 180 17.25 5.48 5.78
C ASP A 180 16.95 4.10 5.17
N ALA A 181 15.74 3.60 5.34
CA ALA A 181 15.37 2.27 4.87
C ALA A 181 13.91 2.21 4.41
N ASP A 182 13.71 1.80 3.17
CA ASP A 182 12.39 1.52 2.60
C ASP A 182 12.18 0.00 2.55
N VAL A 183 11.03 -0.50 3.01
CA VAL A 183 10.68 -1.93 2.88
C VAL A 183 9.61 -2.05 1.81
N VAL A 184 9.89 -2.83 0.77
CA VAL A 184 9.00 -2.98 -0.39
C VAL A 184 8.58 -4.43 -0.59
N ASP A 185 7.31 -4.65 -0.92
CA ASP A 185 6.79 -5.95 -1.32
C ASP A 185 7.23 -6.26 -2.76
N THR A 186 7.79 -7.44 -3.00
CA THR A 186 8.26 -7.87 -4.32
C THR A 186 7.24 -8.70 -5.07
N ARG A 187 6.09 -8.99 -4.47
CA ARG A 187 5.02 -9.79 -5.09
C ARG A 187 4.20 -8.96 -6.07
N LEU A 188 3.41 -9.67 -6.87
CA LEU A 188 2.42 -9.10 -7.76
C LEU A 188 1.39 -8.28 -6.99
N GLN A 189 1.25 -7.02 -7.37
CA GLN A 189 0.40 -6.02 -6.76
C GLN A 189 -0.52 -5.39 -7.80
N LEU A 190 -1.72 -5.02 -7.38
CA LEU A 190 -2.65 -4.27 -8.20
C LEU A 190 -2.45 -2.77 -7.94
N MET A 191 -2.23 -2.01 -9.00
CA MET A 191 -2.31 -0.56 -8.98
C MET A 191 -3.50 -0.08 -9.81
N GLU A 192 -4.25 0.85 -9.25
CA GLU A 192 -5.46 1.39 -9.85
C GLU A 192 -5.25 2.85 -10.22
N VAL A 193 -5.48 3.17 -11.50
CA VAL A 193 -5.49 4.54 -12.01
C VAL A 193 -6.95 4.92 -12.26
N SER A 194 -7.54 5.68 -11.35
CA SER A 194 -8.95 6.06 -11.39
C SER A 194 -9.16 7.51 -11.84
N GLY A 195 -10.37 7.78 -12.35
CA GLY A 195 -10.85 9.13 -12.60
C GLY A 195 -10.15 9.87 -13.72
N GLN A 196 -9.57 9.18 -14.71
CA GLN A 196 -8.88 9.84 -15.81
C GLN A 196 -9.88 10.43 -16.80
N GLU A 197 -9.96 11.77 -16.84
CA GLU A 197 -10.75 12.50 -17.83
C GLU A 197 -9.91 12.76 -19.08
N ILE A 198 -10.31 12.13 -20.18
CA ILE A 198 -9.56 12.12 -21.43
C ILE A 198 -10.53 12.42 -22.58
N LEU A 199 -10.11 13.32 -23.46
CA LEU A 199 -10.82 13.65 -24.68
C LEU A 199 -10.41 12.65 -25.78
N THR A 200 -11.40 12.03 -26.42
CA THR A 200 -11.20 11.20 -27.62
C THR A 200 -10.90 12.05 -28.85
N LYS A 201 -10.51 11.40 -29.96
CA LYS A 201 -10.21 12.03 -31.26
C LYS A 201 -11.38 12.85 -31.82
N ASP A 202 -12.61 12.41 -31.57
CA ASP A 202 -13.87 13.05 -31.97
C ASP A 202 -14.41 14.03 -30.91
N LYS A 203 -13.58 14.43 -29.93
CA LYS A 203 -13.87 15.44 -28.92
C LYS A 203 -14.96 15.05 -27.91
N VAL A 204 -15.10 13.77 -27.62
CA VAL A 204 -15.94 13.28 -26.52
C VAL A 204 -15.08 13.16 -25.26
N ASN A 205 -15.53 13.77 -24.16
CA ASN A 205 -14.85 13.63 -22.87
C ASN A 205 -15.27 12.30 -22.23
N LEU A 206 -14.32 11.43 -21.89
CA LEU A 206 -14.56 10.15 -21.23
C LEU A 206 -13.84 10.11 -19.89
N ARG A 207 -14.49 9.51 -18.88
CA ARG A 207 -13.83 9.19 -17.61
C ARG A 207 -13.50 7.70 -17.58
N ILE A 208 -12.21 7.38 -17.47
CA ILE A 208 -11.71 6.01 -17.60
C ILE A 208 -10.98 5.59 -16.32
N ASN A 209 -11.21 4.34 -15.91
CA ASN A 209 -10.52 3.67 -14.83
C ASN A 209 -9.71 2.48 -15.37
N LEU A 210 -8.48 2.32 -14.90
CA LEU A 210 -7.55 1.29 -15.34
C LEU A 210 -6.98 0.54 -14.12
N GLY A 211 -6.81 -0.77 -14.24
CA GLY A 211 -6.05 -1.58 -13.29
C GLY A 211 -4.81 -2.19 -13.96
N ALA A 212 -3.68 -2.18 -13.25
CA ALA A 212 -2.45 -2.82 -13.69
C ALA A 212 -1.91 -3.73 -12.58
N ASN A 213 -1.70 -5.01 -12.89
CA ASN A 213 -0.98 -5.94 -12.04
C ASN A 213 0.51 -5.84 -12.37
N TRP A 214 1.34 -5.51 -11.39
CA TRP A 214 2.76 -5.26 -11.56
C TRP A 214 3.57 -5.80 -10.37
N GLN A 215 4.87 -5.98 -10.55
CA GLN A 215 5.80 -6.35 -9.49
C GLN A 215 7.19 -5.76 -9.78
N TYR A 216 8.05 -5.70 -8.77
CA TYR A 216 9.46 -5.38 -9.00
C TYR A 216 10.17 -6.60 -9.59
N SER A 217 10.85 -6.42 -10.74
CA SER A 217 11.79 -7.40 -11.27
C SER A 217 13.19 -7.18 -10.71
N ASP A 218 13.60 -5.92 -10.51
CA ASP A 218 14.82 -5.52 -9.82
C ASP A 218 14.57 -4.24 -9.00
N VAL A 219 14.55 -4.41 -7.67
CA VAL A 219 14.30 -3.32 -6.72
C VAL A 219 15.44 -2.31 -6.69
N LEU A 220 16.71 -2.74 -6.80
CA LEU A 220 17.84 -1.82 -6.78
C LEU A 220 17.86 -0.96 -8.03
N GLN A 221 17.57 -1.57 -9.18
CA GLN A 221 17.45 -0.83 -10.44
C GLN A 221 16.33 0.22 -10.37
N ALA A 222 15.17 -0.13 -9.80
CA ALA A 222 14.06 0.79 -9.64
C ALA A 222 14.41 1.99 -8.76
N PHE A 223 14.97 1.74 -7.57
CA PHE A 223 15.29 2.78 -6.60
C PHE A 223 16.56 3.59 -6.92
N SER A 224 17.43 3.09 -7.80
CA SER A 224 18.61 3.84 -8.28
C SER A 224 18.27 4.81 -9.40
N GLN A 225 17.31 4.46 -10.27
CA GLN A 225 16.92 5.31 -11.40
C GLN A 225 15.74 6.23 -11.08
N LEU A 226 14.86 5.84 -10.16
CA LEU A 226 13.63 6.57 -9.85
C LEU A 226 13.60 6.98 -8.37
N THR A 227 13.25 8.23 -8.09
CA THR A 227 13.05 8.71 -6.71
C THR A 227 11.89 8.02 -6.03
N LYS A 228 10.80 7.79 -6.77
CA LYS A 228 9.58 7.12 -6.32
C LYS A 228 9.07 6.22 -7.44
N PRO A 229 9.46 4.92 -7.46
CA PRO A 229 9.10 4.01 -8.55
C PRO A 229 7.59 3.89 -8.79
N LEU A 230 6.80 3.80 -7.72
CA LEU A 230 5.33 3.69 -7.81
C LEU A 230 4.69 4.91 -8.48
N ASP A 231 5.07 6.12 -8.05
CA ASP A 231 4.56 7.37 -8.62
C ASP A 231 4.96 7.51 -10.11
N HIS A 232 6.13 6.97 -10.49
CA HIS A 232 6.55 6.93 -11.88
C HIS A 232 5.68 5.97 -12.71
N LEU A 233 5.49 4.73 -12.26
CA LEU A 233 4.63 3.76 -12.94
C LEU A 233 3.19 4.29 -13.07
N TYR A 234 2.66 4.93 -12.03
CA TYR A 234 1.33 5.55 -12.05
C TYR A 234 1.21 6.62 -13.15
N ARG A 235 2.21 7.51 -13.27
CA ARG A 235 2.24 8.54 -14.32
C ARG A 235 2.38 7.95 -15.72
N GLU A 236 3.21 6.93 -15.89
CA GLU A 236 3.38 6.28 -17.20
C GLU A 236 2.09 5.61 -17.67
N LEU A 237 1.35 4.97 -16.76
CA LEU A 237 0.01 4.45 -17.06
C LEU A 237 -0.96 5.56 -17.48
N GLN A 238 -0.94 6.72 -16.79
CA GLN A 238 -1.77 7.87 -17.17
C GLN A 238 -1.44 8.39 -18.57
N PHE A 239 -0.15 8.52 -18.89
CA PHE A 239 0.27 9.01 -20.21
C PHE A 239 -0.07 8.02 -21.32
N ALA A 240 0.22 6.74 -21.12
CA ALA A 240 -0.12 5.69 -22.09
C ALA A 240 -1.64 5.60 -22.30
N LEU A 241 -2.44 5.69 -21.24
CA LEU A 241 -3.90 5.72 -21.34
C LEU A 241 -4.40 6.93 -22.13
N ARG A 242 -3.83 8.12 -21.85
CA ARG A 242 -4.19 9.36 -22.57
C ARG A 242 -3.85 9.28 -24.06
N GLU A 243 -2.72 8.71 -24.40
CA GLU A 243 -2.30 8.49 -25.79
C GLU A 243 -3.21 7.48 -26.51
N ALA A 244 -3.50 6.35 -25.87
CA ALA A 244 -4.34 5.29 -26.44
C ALA A 244 -5.77 5.76 -26.72
N VAL A 245 -6.35 6.59 -25.84
CA VAL A 245 -7.72 7.10 -25.95
C VAL A 245 -7.78 8.33 -26.86
N GLY A 246 -6.80 9.25 -26.76
CA GLY A 246 -6.79 10.48 -27.55
C GLY A 246 -6.59 10.28 -29.05
N THR A 247 -6.04 9.14 -29.46
CA THR A 247 -5.82 8.78 -30.86
C THR A 247 -7.01 8.06 -31.51
N ARG A 248 -8.05 7.74 -30.73
CA ARG A 248 -9.20 6.92 -31.15
C ARG A 248 -10.53 7.66 -31.02
N THR A 249 -11.50 7.30 -31.85
CA THR A 249 -12.88 7.84 -31.76
C THR A 249 -13.67 7.12 -30.67
N LEU A 250 -14.80 7.70 -30.23
CA LEU A 250 -15.65 7.04 -29.25
C LEU A 250 -16.15 5.66 -29.74
N ASP A 251 -16.59 5.60 -31.00
CA ASP A 251 -17.16 4.37 -31.57
C ASP A 251 -16.13 3.23 -31.59
N GLU A 252 -14.88 3.50 -31.97
CA GLU A 252 -13.78 2.53 -31.91
C GLU A 252 -13.58 1.97 -30.49
N LEU A 253 -13.65 2.84 -29.49
CA LEU A 253 -13.47 2.46 -28.08
C LEU A 253 -14.66 1.69 -27.50
N LEU A 254 -15.86 1.90 -28.05
CA LEU A 254 -17.07 1.17 -27.64
C LEU A 254 -17.17 -0.19 -28.32
N GLU A 255 -16.70 -0.30 -29.56
CA GLU A 255 -16.69 -1.55 -30.34
C GLU A 255 -15.64 -2.53 -29.80
N ASP A 256 -14.42 -2.06 -29.53
CA ASP A 256 -13.34 -2.91 -29.03
C ASP A 256 -12.54 -2.23 -27.91
N LYS A 257 -12.89 -2.59 -26.67
CA LYS A 257 -12.23 -2.11 -25.46
C LYS A 257 -10.83 -2.74 -25.26
N GLN A 258 -10.57 -3.92 -25.82
CA GLN A 258 -9.31 -4.64 -25.64
C GLN A 258 -8.15 -3.92 -26.34
N ILE A 259 -8.44 -3.12 -27.36
CA ILE A 259 -7.44 -2.31 -28.05
C ILE A 259 -6.73 -1.34 -27.10
N ILE A 260 -7.44 -0.75 -26.11
CA ILE A 260 -6.78 0.11 -25.12
C ILE A 260 -5.79 -0.72 -24.30
N ASP A 261 -6.23 -1.90 -23.84
CA ASP A 261 -5.41 -2.78 -22.99
C ASP A 261 -4.13 -3.18 -23.70
N GLU A 262 -4.20 -3.59 -24.97
CA GLU A 262 -3.04 -4.00 -25.76
C GLU A 262 -2.02 -2.87 -25.94
N VAL A 263 -2.50 -1.68 -26.33
CA VAL A 263 -1.64 -0.52 -26.61
C VAL A 263 -0.96 -0.04 -25.34
N VAL A 264 -1.73 0.15 -24.28
CA VAL A 264 -1.21 0.65 -23.00
C VAL A 264 -0.26 -0.38 -22.39
N SER A 265 -0.62 -1.66 -22.43
CA SER A 265 0.23 -2.76 -21.95
C SER A 265 1.56 -2.81 -22.68
N ALA A 266 1.57 -2.75 -24.02
CA ALA A 266 2.80 -2.80 -24.81
C ALA A 266 3.73 -1.60 -24.53
N GLN A 267 3.16 -0.40 -24.43
CA GLN A 267 3.94 0.82 -24.14
C GLN A 267 4.55 0.77 -22.74
N VAL A 268 3.73 0.48 -21.72
CA VAL A 268 4.18 0.52 -20.32
C VAL A 268 5.14 -0.63 -20.03
N LYS A 269 4.87 -1.86 -20.49
CA LYS A 269 5.81 -2.99 -20.33
C LYS A 269 7.20 -2.66 -20.88
N THR A 270 7.26 -2.07 -22.07
CA THR A 270 8.54 -1.74 -22.72
C THR A 270 9.30 -0.67 -21.95
N ARG A 271 8.62 0.40 -21.49
CA ARG A 271 9.26 1.48 -20.74
C ARG A 271 9.73 1.01 -19.36
N MET A 272 8.88 0.28 -18.65
CA MET A 272 9.09 -0.09 -17.23
C MET A 272 10.13 -1.19 -17.04
N ALA A 273 10.32 -2.06 -18.03
CA ALA A 273 11.37 -3.08 -18.00
C ALA A 273 12.76 -2.48 -17.75
N SER A 274 13.05 -1.29 -18.30
CA SER A 274 14.34 -0.60 -18.10
C SER A 274 14.56 -0.05 -16.68
N PHE A 275 13.49 0.07 -15.90
CA PHE A 275 13.50 0.55 -14.52
C PHE A 275 13.35 -0.57 -13.49
N GLY A 276 13.47 -1.86 -13.87
CA GLY A 276 13.35 -2.96 -12.91
C GLY A 276 11.92 -3.20 -12.41
N MET A 277 10.91 -2.81 -13.20
CA MET A 277 9.50 -3.04 -12.89
C MET A 277 8.85 -3.85 -14.02
N ASP A 278 8.13 -4.91 -13.66
CA ASP A 278 7.40 -5.75 -14.59
C ASP A 278 5.89 -5.55 -14.42
N VAL A 279 5.18 -5.39 -15.53
CA VAL A 279 3.72 -5.23 -15.56
C VAL A 279 3.14 -6.51 -16.15
N ALA A 280 2.64 -7.42 -15.32
CA ALA A 280 2.13 -8.71 -15.78
C ALA A 280 0.90 -8.56 -16.68
N SER A 281 -0.10 -7.79 -16.23
CA SER A 281 -1.35 -7.59 -16.94
C SER A 281 -1.92 -6.21 -16.68
N LEU A 282 -2.68 -5.69 -17.65
CA LEU A 282 -3.31 -4.38 -17.59
C LEU A 282 -4.69 -4.48 -18.23
N GLY A 283 -5.67 -3.78 -17.65
CA GLY A 283 -7.04 -3.80 -18.14
C GLY A 283 -7.83 -2.55 -17.76
N VAL A 284 -8.57 -2.00 -18.71
CA VAL A 284 -9.58 -0.98 -18.48
C VAL A 284 -10.73 -1.59 -17.69
N ARG A 285 -11.01 -1.03 -16.51
CA ARG A 285 -12.15 -1.45 -15.70
C ARG A 285 -13.44 -0.85 -16.22
N ASP A 286 -13.47 0.47 -16.30
CA ASP A 286 -14.70 1.21 -16.59
C ASP A 286 -14.42 2.37 -17.54
N ILE A 287 -15.33 2.56 -18.50
CA ILE A 287 -15.41 3.76 -19.34
C ILE A 287 -16.76 4.42 -19.05
N VAL A 288 -16.71 5.61 -18.47
CA VAL A 288 -17.88 6.38 -18.08
C VAL A 288 -18.07 7.52 -19.07
N LEU A 289 -19.24 7.50 -19.72
CA LEU A 289 -19.69 8.52 -20.66
C LEU A 289 -20.37 9.68 -19.92
N PRO A 290 -20.24 10.93 -20.40
CA PRO A 290 -21.06 12.05 -19.95
C PRO A 290 -22.55 11.74 -20.16
N GLY A 291 -23.40 12.22 -19.24
CA GLY A 291 -24.85 11.96 -19.28
C GLY A 291 -25.51 12.40 -20.59
N ASP A 292 -25.10 13.55 -21.11
CA ASP A 292 -25.63 14.11 -22.36
C ASP A 292 -25.31 13.20 -23.55
N MET A 293 -24.06 12.71 -23.65
CA MET A 293 -23.62 11.83 -24.72
C MET A 293 -24.32 10.46 -24.66
N LYS A 294 -24.45 9.89 -23.46
CA LYS A 294 -25.20 8.63 -23.26
C LYS A 294 -26.64 8.74 -23.74
N THR A 295 -27.27 9.90 -23.53
CA THR A 295 -28.65 10.16 -23.97
C THR A 295 -28.74 10.29 -25.48
N ILE A 296 -27.81 11.00 -26.11
CA ILE A 296 -27.75 11.16 -27.57
C ILE A 296 -27.52 9.81 -28.26
N LEU A 297 -26.56 9.02 -27.78
CA LEU A 297 -26.23 7.73 -28.35
C LEU A 297 -27.40 6.74 -28.20
N SER A 298 -28.06 6.71 -27.05
CA SER A 298 -29.26 5.89 -26.84
C SER A 298 -30.36 6.22 -27.86
N LYS A 299 -30.61 7.52 -28.12
CA LYS A 299 -31.60 7.97 -29.12
C LYS A 299 -31.19 7.61 -30.54
N LEU A 300 -29.90 7.72 -30.87
CA LEU A 300 -29.38 7.35 -32.18
C LEU A 300 -29.55 5.85 -32.44
N ILE A 301 -29.17 5.00 -31.47
CA ILE A 301 -29.31 3.55 -31.55
C ILE A 301 -30.80 3.16 -31.68
N GLU A 302 -31.68 3.80 -30.90
CA GLU A 302 -33.13 3.57 -31.00
C GLU A 302 -33.67 3.91 -32.40
N ALA A 303 -33.27 5.05 -32.95
CA ALA A 303 -33.66 5.48 -34.30
C ALA A 303 -33.11 4.53 -35.38
N GLU A 304 -31.85 4.10 -35.28
CA GLU A 304 -31.22 3.17 -36.21
C GLU A 304 -31.90 1.80 -36.17
N LYS A 305 -32.14 1.25 -34.97
CA LYS A 305 -32.85 -0.02 -34.80
C LYS A 305 -34.29 0.05 -35.30
N SER A 306 -34.99 1.16 -35.06
CA SER A 306 -36.33 1.40 -35.59
C SER A 306 -36.34 1.47 -37.12
N ALA A 307 -35.38 2.16 -37.72
CA ALA A 307 -35.22 2.21 -39.17
C ALA A 307 -34.91 0.82 -39.76
N GLN A 308 -34.00 0.08 -39.14
CA GLN A 308 -33.64 -1.29 -39.54
C GLN A 308 -34.85 -2.23 -39.46
N ALA A 309 -35.61 -2.16 -38.37
CA ALA A 309 -36.84 -2.94 -38.20
C ALA A 309 -37.89 -2.59 -39.28
N ASN A 310 -38.06 -1.30 -39.60
CA ASN A 310 -38.98 -0.88 -40.66
C ASN A 310 -38.56 -1.38 -42.05
N VAL A 311 -37.26 -1.41 -42.36
CA VAL A 311 -36.75 -1.96 -43.63
C VAL A 311 -37.01 -3.46 -43.72
N ILE A 312 -36.75 -4.20 -42.64
CA ILE A 312 -37.03 -5.64 -42.58
C ILE A 312 -38.54 -5.87 -42.76
N ARG A 313 -39.39 -5.16 -42.00
CA ARG A 313 -40.85 -5.28 -42.12
C ARG A 313 -41.34 -5.00 -43.54
N ARG A 314 -40.89 -3.92 -44.18
CA ARG A 314 -41.27 -3.61 -45.57
C ARG A 314 -40.78 -4.65 -46.57
N ARG A 315 -39.58 -5.21 -46.37
CA ARG A 315 -39.06 -6.30 -47.21
C ARG A 315 -39.90 -7.57 -47.05
N GLU A 316 -40.26 -7.92 -45.82
CA GLU A 316 -41.12 -9.05 -45.50
C GLU A 316 -42.54 -8.86 -46.06
N GLU A 317 -43.15 -7.68 -45.88
CA GLU A 317 -44.44 -7.32 -46.46
C GLU A 317 -44.41 -7.45 -47.99
N THR A 318 -43.39 -6.89 -48.65
CA THR A 318 -43.25 -6.98 -50.11
C THR A 318 -43.05 -8.43 -50.58
N ALA A 319 -42.25 -9.22 -49.87
CA ALA A 319 -42.05 -10.64 -50.17
C ALA A 319 -43.36 -11.43 -49.99
N ALA A 320 -44.10 -11.17 -48.92
CA ALA A 320 -45.41 -11.78 -48.68
C ALA A 320 -46.42 -11.39 -49.76
N THR A 321 -46.53 -10.11 -50.12
CA THR A 321 -47.43 -9.64 -51.19
C THR A 321 -47.05 -10.23 -52.56
N ARG A 322 -45.76 -10.32 -52.89
CA ARG A 322 -45.30 -10.98 -54.12
C ARG A 322 -45.64 -12.47 -54.13
N SER A 323 -45.45 -13.16 -53.01
CA SER A 323 -45.83 -14.57 -52.87
C SER A 323 -47.34 -14.77 -53.04
N LEU A 324 -48.15 -13.91 -52.41
CA LEU A 324 -49.61 -13.92 -52.57
C LEU A 324 -50.03 -13.64 -54.02
N LEU A 325 -49.43 -12.65 -54.69
CA LEU A 325 -49.71 -12.35 -56.09
C LEU A 325 -49.35 -13.53 -57.01
N ASN A 326 -48.20 -14.16 -56.80
CA ASN A 326 -47.80 -15.35 -57.56
C ASN A 326 -48.78 -16.50 -57.33
N THR A 327 -49.20 -16.71 -56.07
CA THR A 327 -50.20 -17.70 -55.71
C THR A 327 -51.54 -17.41 -56.41
N ALA A 328 -52.00 -16.16 -56.39
CA ALA A 328 -53.24 -15.75 -57.06
C ALA A 328 -53.18 -15.97 -58.59
N LYS A 329 -52.06 -15.64 -59.24
CA LYS A 329 -51.87 -15.87 -60.69
C LYS A 329 -51.91 -17.34 -61.07
N VAL A 330 -51.34 -18.23 -60.24
CA VAL A 330 -51.42 -19.68 -60.45
C VAL A 330 -52.86 -20.18 -60.30
N MET A 331 -53.64 -19.58 -59.38
CA MET A 331 -55.04 -19.94 -59.13
C MET A 331 -56.01 -19.40 -60.20
N GLU A 332 -55.73 -18.24 -60.80
CA GLU A 332 -56.60 -17.58 -61.80
C GLU A 332 -56.93 -18.50 -62.99
N ASN A 333 -55.97 -19.32 -63.42
CA ASN A 333 -56.14 -20.24 -64.55
C ASN A 333 -56.38 -21.70 -64.12
N ASN A 334 -56.59 -21.98 -62.82
CA ASN A 334 -56.79 -23.34 -62.31
C ASN A 334 -57.93 -23.41 -61.28
N PRO A 335 -59.17 -23.70 -61.73
CA PRO A 335 -60.35 -23.78 -60.86
C PRO A 335 -60.23 -24.82 -59.74
N VAL A 336 -59.50 -25.92 -59.97
CA VAL A 336 -59.28 -26.98 -58.96
C VAL A 336 -58.37 -26.47 -57.84
N ALA A 337 -57.33 -25.71 -58.18
CA ALA A 337 -56.42 -25.11 -57.19
C ALA A 337 -57.12 -24.05 -56.32
N LEU A 338 -58.01 -23.25 -56.92
CA LEU A 338 -58.85 -22.29 -56.17
C LEU A 338 -59.77 -23.02 -55.19
N ARG A 339 -60.47 -24.07 -55.65
CA ARG A 339 -61.36 -24.87 -54.79
C ARG A 339 -60.61 -25.55 -53.65
N LEU A 340 -59.40 -26.05 -53.90
CA LEU A 340 -58.55 -26.63 -52.86
C LEU A 340 -58.13 -25.59 -51.82
N LYS A 341 -57.86 -24.33 -52.24
CA LYS A 341 -57.55 -23.24 -51.31
C LYS A 341 -58.75 -22.78 -50.48
N GLU A 342 -59.94 -22.75 -51.08
CA GLU A 342 -61.19 -22.51 -50.35
C GLU A 342 -61.40 -23.56 -49.27
N LEU A 343 -61.21 -24.83 -49.61
CA LEU A 343 -61.34 -25.94 -48.66
C LEU A 343 -60.28 -25.88 -47.55
N GLU A 344 -59.02 -25.56 -47.86
CA GLU A 344 -57.96 -25.33 -46.85
C GLU A 344 -58.31 -24.17 -45.90
N THR A 345 -58.93 -23.10 -46.44
CA THR A 345 -59.37 -21.96 -45.63
C THR A 345 -60.56 -22.34 -44.74
N LEU A 346 -61.50 -23.12 -45.27
CA LEU A 346 -62.62 -23.67 -44.52
C LEU A 346 -62.16 -24.64 -43.42
N GLU A 347 -61.14 -25.46 -43.68
CA GLU A 347 -60.53 -26.35 -42.69
C GLU A 347 -59.92 -25.55 -41.53
N ARG A 348 -59.15 -24.49 -41.80
CA ARG A 348 -58.60 -23.61 -40.74
C ARG A 348 -59.67 -22.87 -39.94
N VAL A 349 -60.78 -22.49 -40.58
CA VAL A 349 -61.92 -21.87 -39.89
C VAL A 349 -62.64 -22.92 -39.03
N ALA A 350 -62.79 -24.14 -39.54
CA ALA A 350 -63.38 -25.26 -38.82
C ALA A 350 -62.54 -25.68 -37.61
N GLU A 351 -61.21 -25.65 -37.68
CA GLU A 351 -60.33 -25.90 -36.53
C GLU A 351 -60.55 -24.93 -35.36
N ARG A 352 -61.04 -23.71 -35.62
CA ARG A 352 -61.34 -22.72 -34.58
C ARG A 352 -62.78 -22.80 -34.06
N ILE A 353 -63.60 -23.71 -34.59
CA ILE A 353 -65.02 -23.84 -34.28
C ILE A 353 -65.30 -25.31 -33.90
N ASP A 354 -65.55 -25.59 -32.62
CA ASP A 354 -65.75 -26.95 -32.10
C ASP A 354 -66.94 -27.72 -32.73
N LYS A 355 -67.86 -27.06 -33.46
CA LYS A 355 -69.00 -27.72 -34.13
C LYS A 355 -69.48 -26.96 -35.37
N ILE A 356 -69.41 -27.59 -36.54
CA ILE A 356 -70.07 -27.13 -37.76
C ILE A 356 -71.28 -28.03 -38.05
N SER A 357 -72.47 -27.45 -38.15
CA SER A 357 -73.70 -28.15 -38.56
C SER A 357 -74.02 -27.83 -40.02
N VAL A 358 -73.90 -28.82 -40.90
CA VAL A 358 -74.21 -28.68 -42.33
C VAL A 358 -75.64 -29.18 -42.60
N PHE A 359 -76.50 -28.31 -43.13
CA PHE A 359 -77.86 -28.66 -43.57
C PHE A 359 -77.91 -28.68 -45.10
N GLY A 360 -78.13 -29.86 -45.71
CA GLY A 360 -78.39 -29.95 -47.16
C GLY A 360 -77.84 -31.14 -47.93
N GLY A 361 -77.17 -32.11 -47.28
CA GLY A 361 -76.61 -33.30 -47.95
C GLY A 361 -75.32 -33.03 -48.74
N LEU A 362 -74.59 -34.10 -49.07
CA LEU A 362 -73.22 -34.04 -49.63
C LEU A 362 -73.13 -33.22 -50.94
N ASP A 363 -74.15 -33.28 -51.79
CA ASP A 363 -74.15 -32.57 -53.08
C ASP A 363 -74.14 -31.05 -52.95
N ASN A 364 -74.81 -30.50 -51.92
CA ASN A 364 -74.79 -29.07 -51.65
C ASN A 364 -73.46 -28.60 -51.06
N VAL A 365 -72.72 -29.47 -50.38
CA VAL A 365 -71.35 -29.17 -49.92
C VAL A 365 -70.39 -29.17 -51.11
N LEU A 366 -70.57 -30.10 -52.03
CA LEU A 366 -69.71 -30.26 -53.19
C LEU A 366 -69.92 -29.13 -54.22
N ASN A 367 -71.17 -28.73 -54.45
CA ASN A 367 -71.54 -27.84 -55.57
C ASN A 367 -72.20 -26.50 -55.17
N GLY A 368 -72.50 -26.27 -53.88
CA GLY A 368 -73.19 -25.07 -53.40
C GLY A 368 -72.26 -24.01 -52.78
N LEU A 369 -72.69 -22.74 -52.82
CA LEU A 369 -72.05 -21.64 -52.10
C LEU A 369 -72.40 -21.72 -50.60
N VAL A 370 -71.38 -21.81 -49.74
CA VAL A 370 -71.56 -21.88 -48.28
C VAL A 370 -71.91 -20.49 -47.75
N SER A 371 -73.13 -20.31 -47.24
CA SER A 371 -73.57 -19.09 -46.56
C SER A 371 -73.40 -19.25 -45.05
N ILE A 372 -72.49 -18.49 -44.45
CA ILE A 372 -72.35 -18.40 -42.99
C ILE A 372 -73.32 -17.33 -42.50
N LYS A 373 -74.40 -17.74 -41.81
CA LYS A 373 -75.20 -16.81 -41.01
C LYS A 373 -74.54 -16.68 -39.64
N GLY A 374 -74.27 -15.45 -39.24
CA GLY A 374 -73.67 -15.10 -37.95
C GLY A 374 -74.53 -15.50 -36.77
#